data_AF-A0A366MFU6-F1
#
_entry.id   AF-A0A366MFU6-F1
#
_cell.length_a   1.000
_cell.length_b   1.000
_cell.length_c   1.000
_cell.angle_alpha   90.00
_cell.angle_beta   90.00
_cell.angle_gamma   90.00
#
_symmetry.space_group_name_H-M   'P 1'
#
loop_
_entity.id
_entity.type
_entity.pdbx_description
1 polymer ?
#
loop_
_entity_poly.entity_id
_entity_poly.type
_entity_poly.pdbx_seq_one_letter_code
_entity_poly.pdbx_strand_id
1 'polypeptide(L)'
;MWASITRVCVTDDAGHFETGTTPKEVNLAQRMFDSLSSNNPNVDTSKLTYKNSDGSILSFKIYTGVTDIISTRDDQLQDIIFVLYDLLNPSIGTNASENNTGSKNPIVKENMTIVDKVAYNDLVVGQTYTIVRILMDKFTGNAVMINGQNVTASKTFVANSSSGFIDLEFIFAASDLAGKSIVVFEKLFLNDFEVTSHEDINGIGQIIEFRNDTPEIKTSAKEKSTGLKKNIVGKAKTVIVNTISYINLIVGKQYTISGILMDKSTDNPLLVNGNEIKAERTFIPTTPNGTIDLEFIFHGSIS
;
A
#
# COMPACT_ATOMS: atom_id res chain seq x y z
N MET A 1 3.47 -29.48 -40.84
CA MET A 1 3.61 -30.94 -40.71
C MET A 1 3.70 -31.19 -39.22
N TRP A 2 2.61 -31.64 -38.60
CA TRP A 2 2.57 -31.87 -37.15
C TRP A 2 3.34 -33.16 -36.88
N ALA A 3 4.47 -33.08 -36.17
CA ALA A 3 5.13 -34.27 -35.68
C ALA A 3 4.17 -34.96 -34.70
N SER A 4 3.89 -36.23 -34.93
CA SER A 4 3.01 -37.02 -34.07
C SER A 4 3.72 -37.22 -32.73
N ILE A 5 3.38 -36.40 -31.74
CA ILE A 5 3.83 -36.57 -30.36
C ILE A 5 3.49 -38.00 -29.94
N THR A 6 4.52 -38.81 -29.70
CA THR A 6 4.38 -40.26 -29.52
C THR A 6 4.35 -40.64 -28.04
N ARG A 7 4.79 -39.76 -27.13
CA ARG A 7 4.78 -40.00 -25.69
C ARG A 7 4.88 -38.69 -24.87
N VAL A 8 4.10 -38.60 -23.79
CA VAL A 8 4.20 -37.53 -22.79
C VAL A 8 4.83 -38.11 -21.52
N CYS A 9 5.87 -37.44 -21.00
CA CYS A 9 6.49 -37.78 -19.73
C CYS A 9 6.25 -36.63 -18.74
N VAL A 10 5.86 -36.99 -17.52
CA VAL A 10 5.52 -36.04 -16.45
C VAL A 10 6.51 -36.27 -15.33
N THR A 11 7.17 -35.22 -14.87
CA THR A 11 8.11 -35.29 -13.74
C THR A 11 7.84 -34.15 -12.77
N ASP A 12 8.12 -34.36 -11.49
CA ASP A 12 8.13 -33.28 -10.49
C ASP A 12 9.35 -32.36 -10.69
N ASP A 13 9.42 -31.28 -9.91
CA ASP A 13 10.56 -30.34 -9.93
C ASP A 13 11.90 -30.97 -9.51
N ALA A 14 11.87 -32.16 -8.92
CA ALA A 14 13.05 -32.94 -8.56
C ALA A 14 13.50 -33.90 -9.68
N GLY A 15 12.79 -33.91 -10.82
CA GLY A 15 13.13 -34.74 -11.97
C GLY A 15 12.84 -36.23 -11.75
N HIS A 16 12.02 -36.59 -10.76
CA HIS A 16 11.60 -37.97 -10.56
C HIS A 16 10.57 -38.33 -11.65
N PHE A 17 10.86 -39.39 -12.40
CA PHE A 17 9.88 -40.03 -13.24
C PHE A 17 8.91 -40.80 -12.34
N GLU A 18 7.63 -40.43 -12.32
CA GLU A 18 6.59 -41.27 -11.70
C GLU A 18 6.38 -42.53 -12.58
N THR A 19 7.26 -43.52 -12.45
CA THR A 19 7.01 -44.88 -12.93
C THR A 19 6.54 -45.74 -11.76
N GLY A 20 5.34 -45.47 -11.24
CA GLY A 20 4.74 -46.36 -10.25
C GLY A 20 3.74 -45.73 -9.28
N THR A 21 2.46 -46.02 -9.52
CA THR A 21 1.38 -46.08 -8.52
C THR A 21 1.07 -44.82 -7.69
N THR A 22 0.74 -43.73 -8.37
CA THR A 22 -0.25 -42.74 -7.90
C THR A 22 -1.18 -42.37 -9.08
N PRO A 23 -2.36 -43.02 -9.22
CA PRO A 23 -3.22 -42.90 -10.41
C PRO A 23 -3.88 -41.52 -10.65
N LYS A 24 -3.49 -40.45 -9.97
CA LYS A 24 -4.18 -39.15 -10.05
C LYS A 24 -3.41 -38.08 -10.82
N GLU A 25 -2.08 -37.99 -10.69
CA GLU A 25 -1.28 -36.87 -11.20
C GLU A 25 -0.67 -37.14 -12.58
N VAL A 26 -0.07 -38.32 -12.81
CA VAL A 26 0.28 -38.79 -14.17
C VAL A 26 -0.95 -38.86 -15.09
N ASN A 27 -2.09 -39.29 -14.54
CA ASN A 27 -3.35 -39.22 -15.25
C ASN A 27 -3.80 -37.77 -15.49
N LEU A 28 -3.42 -36.78 -14.68
CA LEU A 28 -3.83 -35.39 -14.86
C LEU A 28 -3.11 -34.73 -16.03
N ALA A 29 -1.79 -34.83 -16.11
CA ALA A 29 -1.03 -34.26 -17.22
C ALA A 29 -1.29 -35.03 -18.54
N GLN A 30 -1.48 -36.35 -18.51
CA GLN A 30 -1.97 -37.10 -19.67
C GLN A 30 -3.41 -36.73 -20.03
N ARG A 31 -4.34 -36.63 -19.06
CA ARG A 31 -5.71 -36.11 -19.31
C ARG A 31 -5.71 -34.66 -19.76
N MET A 32 -4.73 -33.85 -19.42
CA MET A 32 -4.59 -32.48 -19.92
C MET A 32 -4.12 -32.46 -21.36
N PHE A 33 -3.17 -33.32 -21.71
CA PHE A 33 -2.79 -33.58 -23.10
C PHE A 33 -3.95 -34.13 -23.92
N ASP A 34 -4.76 -35.00 -23.33
CA ASP A 34 -5.98 -35.51 -23.95
C ASP A 34 -7.09 -34.44 -23.97
N SER A 35 -7.18 -33.55 -22.96
CA SER A 35 -8.18 -32.45 -22.88
C SER A 35 -7.76 -31.16 -23.59
N LEU A 36 -6.50 -31.05 -24.02
CA LEU A 36 -6.07 -30.10 -25.06
C LEU A 36 -6.87 -30.33 -26.36
N SER A 37 -7.61 -31.45 -26.45
CA SER A 37 -8.64 -31.71 -27.47
C SER A 37 -10.11 -31.48 -27.03
N SER A 38 -10.43 -31.08 -25.78
CA SER A 38 -11.82 -30.84 -25.33
C SER A 38 -12.01 -29.94 -24.09
N ASN A 39 -12.41 -28.67 -24.30
CA ASN A 39 -13.24 -27.77 -23.47
C ASN A 39 -13.30 -27.95 -21.92
N ASN A 40 -12.19 -28.10 -21.19
CA ASN A 40 -12.19 -28.09 -19.72
C ASN A 40 -12.00 -26.65 -19.18
N PRO A 41 -12.97 -26.05 -18.46
CA PRO A 41 -12.87 -24.67 -17.98
C PRO A 41 -11.83 -24.43 -16.88
N ASN A 42 -11.31 -25.49 -16.25
CA ASN A 42 -10.29 -25.39 -15.21
C ASN A 42 -8.85 -25.40 -15.78
N VAL A 43 -8.69 -25.62 -17.09
CA VAL A 43 -7.39 -25.67 -17.77
C VAL A 43 -7.26 -24.44 -18.68
N ASP A 44 -6.24 -23.62 -18.46
CA ASP A 44 -5.82 -22.62 -19.44
C ASP A 44 -4.50 -23.04 -20.07
N THR A 45 -4.60 -23.64 -21.27
CA THR A 45 -3.46 -24.22 -21.99
C THR A 45 -2.57 -23.14 -22.62
N SER A 46 -3.10 -21.94 -22.86
CA SER A 46 -2.32 -20.81 -23.34
C SER A 46 -1.43 -20.21 -22.25
N LYS A 47 -1.81 -20.43 -20.98
CA LYS A 47 -1.10 -19.91 -19.81
C LYS A 47 -0.48 -20.98 -18.92
N LEU A 48 -0.60 -22.26 -19.32
CA LEU A 48 -0.04 -23.43 -18.65
C LEU A 48 -0.42 -23.52 -17.16
N THR A 49 -1.71 -23.33 -16.83
CA THR A 49 -2.20 -23.41 -15.44
C THR A 49 -3.46 -24.24 -15.29
N TYR A 50 -3.63 -24.86 -14.12
CA TYR A 50 -4.82 -25.63 -13.77
C TYR A 50 -5.23 -25.44 -12.32
N LYS A 51 -6.54 -25.37 -12.07
CA LYS A 51 -7.12 -25.33 -10.74
C LYS A 51 -7.77 -26.67 -10.38
N ASN A 52 -7.26 -27.31 -9.34
CA ASN A 52 -7.83 -28.51 -8.76
C ASN A 52 -9.20 -28.24 -8.11
N SER A 53 -9.99 -29.29 -7.91
CA SER A 53 -11.29 -29.21 -7.23
C SER A 53 -11.19 -28.79 -5.76
N ASP A 54 -10.03 -28.99 -5.13
CA ASP A 54 -9.73 -28.54 -3.77
C ASP A 54 -9.25 -27.07 -3.71
N GLY A 55 -9.13 -26.40 -4.86
CA GLY A 55 -8.70 -25.01 -4.99
C GLY A 55 -7.21 -24.83 -5.21
N SER A 56 -6.37 -25.86 -5.03
CA SER A 56 -4.93 -25.77 -5.30
C SER A 56 -4.66 -25.53 -6.79
N ILE A 57 -3.59 -24.81 -7.10
CA ILE A 57 -3.24 -24.43 -8.47
C ILE A 57 -1.91 -25.05 -8.85
N LEU A 58 -1.89 -25.70 -10.02
CA LEU A 58 -0.70 -26.21 -10.66
C LEU A 58 -0.29 -25.25 -11.76
N SER A 59 0.99 -24.89 -11.78
CA SER A 59 1.61 -24.17 -12.91
C SER A 59 2.54 -25.13 -13.64
N PHE A 60 2.41 -25.21 -14.96
CA PHE A 60 3.18 -26.13 -15.77
C PHE A 60 4.29 -25.42 -16.54
N LYS A 61 5.40 -26.10 -16.73
CA LYS A 61 6.43 -25.74 -17.71
C LYS A 61 6.55 -26.86 -18.72
N ILE A 62 6.38 -26.52 -19.99
CA ILE A 62 6.53 -27.47 -21.09
C ILE A 62 7.94 -27.33 -21.65
N TYR A 63 8.68 -28.44 -21.63
CA TYR A 63 9.96 -28.55 -22.31
C TYR A 63 9.81 -29.52 -23.48
N THR A 64 10.17 -29.05 -24.67
CA THR A 64 10.29 -29.90 -25.86
C THR A 64 11.74 -30.33 -26.00
N GLY A 65 12.00 -31.62 -26.01
CA GLY A 65 13.33 -32.18 -26.23
C GLY A 65 13.25 -33.42 -27.12
N VAL A 66 14.26 -33.61 -27.96
CA VAL A 66 14.52 -34.91 -28.58
C VAL A 66 15.47 -35.62 -27.63
N THR A 67 15.03 -36.73 -27.02
CA THR A 67 15.95 -37.56 -26.25
C THR A 67 16.38 -38.72 -27.12
N ASP A 68 17.69 -38.92 -27.25
CA ASP A 68 18.26 -40.05 -28.00
C ASP A 68 17.97 -41.42 -27.35
N ILE A 69 17.39 -41.47 -26.15
CA ILE A 69 17.26 -42.71 -25.38
C ILE A 69 15.93 -42.78 -24.61
N ILE A 70 14.92 -43.36 -25.26
CA ILE A 70 14.04 -44.32 -24.57
C ILE A 70 14.16 -45.63 -25.36
N SER A 71 14.99 -46.54 -24.87
CA SER A 71 15.07 -47.91 -25.39
C SER A 71 13.72 -48.59 -25.21
N THR A 72 12.96 -48.71 -26.30
CA THR A 72 11.94 -49.75 -26.44
C THR A 72 12.11 -50.41 -27.79
N ARG A 73 12.76 -51.59 -27.80
CA ARG A 73 12.76 -52.67 -28.83
C ARG A 73 12.90 -52.35 -30.34
N ASP A 74 12.87 -51.11 -30.81
CA ASP A 74 12.71 -50.77 -32.24
C ASP A 74 13.53 -49.56 -32.75
N ASP A 75 14.54 -49.06 -32.00
CA ASP A 75 15.51 -48.05 -32.48
C ASP A 75 14.92 -46.79 -33.18
N GLN A 76 13.68 -46.40 -32.88
CA GLN A 76 13.06 -45.19 -33.43
C GLN A 76 13.13 -44.02 -32.45
N LEU A 77 13.62 -42.87 -32.94
CA LEU A 77 13.58 -41.59 -32.22
C LEU A 77 12.12 -41.22 -31.93
N GLN A 78 11.81 -40.91 -30.67
CA GLN A 78 10.49 -40.44 -30.23
C GLN A 78 10.59 -38.97 -29.81
N ASP A 79 9.64 -38.16 -30.28
CA ASP A 79 9.42 -36.82 -29.75
C ASP A 79 8.77 -36.94 -28.36
N ILE A 80 9.46 -36.47 -27.32
CA ILE A 80 8.99 -36.53 -25.93
C ILE A 80 8.71 -35.12 -25.45
N ILE A 81 7.52 -34.95 -24.88
CA ILE A 81 7.17 -33.74 -24.13
C ILE A 81 7.39 -34.01 -22.66
N PHE A 82 8.22 -33.17 -22.02
CA PHE A 82 8.34 -33.11 -20.58
C PHE A 82 7.42 -32.03 -20.04
N VAL A 83 6.50 -32.41 -19.17
CA VAL A 83 5.66 -31.48 -18.42
C VAL A 83 6.11 -31.50 -16.97
N LEU A 84 6.71 -30.39 -16.52
CA LEU A 84 6.96 -30.14 -15.10
C LEU A 84 5.76 -29.42 -14.50
N TYR A 85 5.42 -29.71 -13.25
CA TYR A 85 4.37 -29.00 -12.51
C TYR A 85 4.82 -28.62 -11.11
N ASP A 86 4.56 -27.36 -10.75
CA ASP A 86 4.81 -26.82 -9.42
C ASP A 86 3.45 -26.83 -8.67
N LEU A 87 3.36 -27.50 -7.51
CA LEU A 87 2.21 -27.37 -6.62
C LEU A 87 2.37 -26.09 -5.81
N LEU A 88 1.53 -25.09 -6.07
CA LEU A 88 1.66 -23.78 -5.46
C LEU A 88 0.89 -23.67 -4.15
N ASN A 89 1.52 -23.09 -3.14
CA ASN A 89 0.90 -22.60 -1.90
C ASN A 89 1.17 -21.09 -1.70
N PRO A 90 0.74 -20.20 -2.62
CA PRO A 90 1.04 -18.78 -2.52
C PRO A 90 0.43 -18.17 -1.28
N SER A 91 1.17 -17.26 -0.64
CA SER A 91 0.66 -16.47 0.47
C SER A 91 1.11 -15.03 0.34
N ILE A 92 0.25 -14.14 0.86
CA ILE A 92 0.55 -12.71 0.96
C ILE A 92 0.37 -12.21 2.39
N GLY A 93 1.27 -11.32 2.80
CA GLY A 93 1.22 -10.59 4.07
C GLY A 93 1.37 -9.11 3.80
N THR A 94 0.73 -8.26 4.59
CA THR A 94 0.25 -7.01 4.01
C THR A 94 0.23 -5.88 5.06
N ASN A 95 0.60 -4.66 4.66
CA ASN A 95 0.79 -3.53 5.58
C ASN A 95 0.57 -2.16 4.91
N ALA A 96 -0.51 -1.47 5.29
CA ALA A 96 -0.90 -0.19 4.72
C ALA A 96 -0.42 1.04 5.53
N SER A 97 0.05 2.11 4.93
CA SER A 97 0.41 3.36 5.63
C SER A 97 0.24 4.59 4.74
N GLU A 98 0.10 5.79 5.32
CA GLU A 98 0.11 7.03 4.52
C GLU A 98 1.51 7.31 3.98
N ASN A 99 1.62 7.57 2.67
CA ASN A 99 2.89 7.62 1.95
C ASN A 99 3.91 8.62 2.52
N ASN A 100 3.47 9.82 2.91
CA ASN A 100 4.39 10.91 3.28
C ASN A 100 4.93 10.77 4.70
N THR A 101 4.18 10.08 5.58
CA THR A 101 4.45 10.05 7.02
C THR A 101 4.67 8.65 7.57
N GLY A 102 4.31 7.61 6.82
CA GLY A 102 4.26 6.22 7.33
C GLY A 102 3.19 6.02 8.41
N SER A 103 2.27 6.98 8.59
CA SER A 103 1.30 6.97 9.68
C SER A 103 0.14 6.02 9.38
N LYS A 104 -0.33 5.33 10.42
CA LYS A 104 -1.63 4.63 10.44
C LYS A 104 -2.78 5.56 10.79
N ASN A 105 -2.48 6.75 11.32
CA ASN A 105 -3.48 7.73 11.78
C ASN A 105 -3.34 9.09 11.08
N PRO A 106 -3.50 9.18 9.75
CA PRO A 106 -3.33 10.42 9.03
C PRO A 106 -4.52 11.37 9.22
N ILE A 107 -4.26 12.68 9.07
CA ILE A 107 -5.30 13.70 8.90
C ILE A 107 -5.72 13.68 7.42
N VAL A 108 -7.03 13.69 7.16
CA VAL A 108 -7.57 13.69 5.79
C VAL A 108 -7.08 14.86 4.95
N LYS A 109 -6.96 14.62 3.64
CA LYS A 109 -6.54 15.61 2.63
C LYS A 109 -7.42 15.40 1.39
N GLU A 110 -7.56 16.46 0.59
CA GLU A 110 -8.27 16.40 -0.69
C GLU A 110 -7.67 15.38 -1.65
N ASN A 111 -6.37 15.15 -1.59
CA ASN A 111 -5.70 14.04 -2.27
C ASN A 111 -4.75 13.36 -1.28
N MET A 112 -4.91 12.06 -1.09
CA MET A 112 -4.04 11.26 -0.22
C MET A 112 -3.59 10.00 -0.92
N THR A 113 -2.36 9.59 -0.63
CA THR A 113 -1.78 8.31 -1.06
C THR A 113 -1.64 7.38 0.14
N ILE A 114 -2.32 6.24 0.09
CA ILE A 114 -2.07 5.10 0.99
C ILE A 114 -1.20 4.10 0.23
N VAL A 115 -0.08 3.72 0.84
CA VAL A 115 0.83 2.68 0.33
C VAL A 115 0.56 1.41 1.10
N ASP A 116 0.27 0.34 0.37
CA ASP A 116 0.18 -1.01 0.88
C ASP A 116 1.41 -1.82 0.46
N LYS A 117 2.16 -2.30 1.45
CA LYS A 117 3.35 -3.13 1.26
C LYS A 117 2.96 -4.59 1.34
N VAL A 118 3.00 -5.26 0.20
CA VAL A 118 2.61 -6.66 0.06
C VAL A 118 3.86 -7.53 0.01
N ALA A 119 4.08 -8.31 1.07
CA ALA A 119 4.98 -9.46 1.08
C ALA A 119 4.32 -10.62 0.35
N TYR A 120 5.04 -11.30 -0.52
CA TYR A 120 4.57 -12.52 -1.18
C TYR A 120 5.54 -13.67 -0.96
N ASN A 121 5.03 -14.90 -0.97
CA ASN A 121 5.81 -16.14 -0.91
C ASN A 121 5.26 -17.18 -1.88
N ASP A 122 6.12 -18.10 -2.28
CA ASP A 122 5.80 -19.27 -3.11
C ASP A 122 5.18 -18.92 -4.48
N LEU A 123 5.68 -17.84 -5.09
CA LEU A 123 5.34 -17.49 -6.47
C LEU A 123 6.30 -18.17 -7.46
N VAL A 124 5.80 -18.48 -8.66
CA VAL A 124 6.61 -19.05 -9.73
C VAL A 124 7.39 -17.93 -10.41
N VAL A 125 8.72 -18.03 -10.35
CA VAL A 125 9.62 -17.06 -10.99
C VAL A 125 9.37 -17.01 -12.50
N GLY A 126 9.27 -15.81 -13.05
CA GLY A 126 9.01 -15.55 -14.46
C GLY A 126 7.52 -15.52 -14.83
N GLN A 127 6.63 -15.95 -13.95
CA GLN A 127 5.18 -15.87 -14.21
C GLN A 127 4.61 -14.48 -13.92
N THR A 128 3.56 -14.13 -14.66
CA THR A 128 2.84 -12.86 -14.53
C THR A 128 1.67 -13.01 -13.57
N TYR A 129 1.65 -12.17 -12.53
CA TYR A 129 0.59 -12.10 -11.53
C TYR A 129 -0.15 -10.78 -11.62
N THR A 130 -1.44 -10.80 -11.31
CA THR A 130 -2.26 -9.60 -11.16
C THR A 130 -2.77 -9.54 -9.72
N ILE A 131 -2.47 -8.46 -9.02
CA ILE A 131 -3.06 -8.18 -7.71
C ILE A 131 -4.21 -7.19 -7.88
N VAL A 132 -5.36 -7.50 -7.30
CA VAL A 132 -6.54 -6.63 -7.24
C VAL A 132 -6.77 -6.27 -5.78
N ARG A 133 -7.04 -5.00 -5.51
CA ARG A 133 -7.14 -4.46 -4.16
C ARG A 133 -8.34 -3.55 -4.04
N ILE A 134 -8.97 -3.55 -2.87
CA ILE A 134 -10.13 -2.72 -2.55
C ILE A 134 -10.01 -2.15 -1.15
N LEU A 135 -10.39 -0.89 -0.97
CA LEU A 135 -10.53 -0.30 0.37
C LEU A 135 -11.89 -0.63 0.96
N MET A 136 -11.88 -1.13 2.18
CA MET A 136 -13.06 -1.51 2.95
C MET A 136 -13.22 -0.57 4.14
N ASP A 137 -14.44 -0.13 4.42
CA ASP A 137 -14.76 0.56 5.67
C ASP A 137 -14.81 -0.47 6.81
N LYS A 138 -13.97 -0.27 7.84
CA LYS A 138 -13.78 -1.24 8.92
C LYS A 138 -15.08 -1.58 9.67
N PHE A 139 -15.93 -0.58 9.87
CA PHE A 139 -17.11 -0.70 10.73
C PHE A 139 -18.29 -1.32 10.00
N THR A 140 -18.48 -0.93 8.74
CA THR A 140 -19.60 -1.41 7.92
C THR A 140 -19.27 -2.70 7.18
N GLY A 141 -17.99 -2.99 6.93
CA GLY A 141 -17.54 -4.11 6.09
C GLY A 141 -17.83 -3.90 4.61
N ASN A 142 -18.32 -2.72 4.20
CA ASN A 142 -18.59 -2.40 2.81
C ASN A 142 -17.38 -1.73 2.15
N ALA A 143 -17.35 -1.75 0.82
CA ALA A 143 -16.34 -1.01 0.05
C ALA A 143 -16.45 0.50 0.32
N VAL A 144 -15.29 1.15 0.44
CA VAL A 144 -15.21 2.62 0.52
C VAL A 144 -15.63 3.20 -0.84
N MET A 145 -16.56 4.16 -0.78
CA MET A 145 -17.09 4.85 -1.95
C MET A 145 -16.59 6.28 -1.99
N ILE A 146 -15.92 6.67 -3.08
CA ILE A 146 -15.53 8.05 -3.37
C ILE A 146 -16.13 8.44 -4.72
N ASN A 147 -16.84 9.58 -4.78
CA ASN A 147 -17.55 10.03 -5.98
C ASN A 147 -18.48 8.99 -6.61
N GLY A 148 -19.11 8.15 -5.78
CA GLY A 148 -20.04 7.11 -6.23
C GLY A 148 -19.37 5.86 -6.83
N GLN A 149 -18.05 5.68 -6.68
CA GLN A 149 -17.32 4.50 -7.14
C GLN A 149 -16.52 3.85 -6.00
N ASN A 150 -16.40 2.52 -6.05
CA ASN A 150 -15.53 1.78 -5.13
C ASN A 150 -14.08 2.23 -5.32
N VAL A 151 -13.36 2.41 -4.22
CA VAL A 151 -11.91 2.67 -4.29
C VAL A 151 -11.17 1.35 -4.49
N THR A 152 -10.92 1.01 -5.76
CA THR A 152 -10.22 -0.21 -6.18
C THR A 152 -8.95 0.14 -6.95
N ALA A 153 -7.94 -0.72 -6.87
CA ALA A 153 -6.74 -0.61 -7.67
C ALA A 153 -6.23 -2.00 -8.09
N SER A 154 -5.56 -2.09 -9.24
CA SER A 154 -4.95 -3.33 -9.71
C SER A 154 -3.55 -3.08 -10.26
N LYS A 155 -2.67 -4.07 -10.15
CA LYS A 155 -1.32 -4.05 -10.74
C LYS A 155 -0.95 -5.44 -11.24
N THR A 156 -0.37 -5.48 -12.43
CA THR A 156 0.24 -6.69 -12.99
C THR A 156 1.76 -6.61 -12.85
N PHE A 157 2.40 -7.72 -12.45
CA PHE A 157 3.86 -7.80 -12.30
C PHE A 157 4.37 -9.20 -12.63
N VAL A 158 5.64 -9.29 -13.02
CA VAL A 158 6.35 -10.57 -13.18
C VAL A 158 7.09 -10.87 -11.89
N ALA A 159 6.91 -12.08 -11.35
CA ALA A 159 7.62 -12.51 -10.16
C ALA A 159 9.10 -12.77 -10.49
N ASN A 160 10.01 -11.91 -10.01
CA ASN A 160 11.46 -12.08 -10.23
C ASN A 160 12.12 -12.98 -9.17
N SER A 161 11.38 -13.31 -8.11
CA SER A 161 11.77 -14.19 -7.01
C SER A 161 10.53 -14.90 -6.48
N SER A 162 10.69 -16.06 -5.82
CA SER A 162 9.54 -16.78 -5.23
C SER A 162 8.96 -16.06 -4.00
N SER A 163 9.82 -15.35 -3.26
CA SER A 163 9.45 -14.50 -2.13
C SER A 163 10.01 -13.09 -2.30
N GLY A 164 9.26 -12.09 -1.87
CA GLY A 164 9.65 -10.69 -2.00
C GLY A 164 8.59 -9.72 -1.52
N PHE A 165 8.73 -8.46 -1.90
CA PHE A 165 7.81 -7.38 -1.54
C PHE A 165 7.49 -6.50 -2.76
N ILE A 166 6.27 -5.99 -2.80
CA ILE A 166 5.85 -4.92 -3.72
C ILE A 166 5.12 -3.84 -2.93
N ASP A 167 5.45 -2.58 -3.21
CA ASP A 167 4.70 -1.43 -2.70
C ASP A 167 3.66 -1.02 -3.74
N LEU A 168 2.43 -0.80 -3.27
CA LEU A 168 1.27 -0.55 -4.12
C LEU A 168 0.45 0.61 -3.57
N GLU A 169 0.04 1.51 -4.45
CA GLU A 169 -0.59 2.76 -4.02
C GLU A 169 -2.10 2.78 -4.28
N PHE A 170 -2.80 3.53 -3.45
CA PHE A 170 -4.13 4.08 -3.67
C PHE A 170 -4.05 5.60 -3.61
N ILE A 171 -4.54 6.28 -4.64
CA ILE A 171 -4.63 7.74 -4.69
C ILE A 171 -6.11 8.10 -4.80
N PHE A 172 -6.64 8.79 -3.80
CA PHE A 172 -8.07 9.16 -3.76
C PHE A 172 -8.30 10.40 -2.90
N ALA A 173 -9.49 10.98 -3.05
CA ALA A 173 -9.92 12.09 -2.22
C ALA A 173 -10.41 11.60 -0.86
N ALA A 174 -9.63 11.87 0.19
CA ALA A 174 -9.88 11.34 1.53
C ALA A 174 -10.72 12.27 2.42
N SER A 175 -11.15 13.44 1.91
CA SER A 175 -11.85 14.48 2.69
C SER A 175 -13.03 13.94 3.51
N ASP A 176 -13.79 12.99 2.97
CA ASP A 176 -14.98 12.41 3.61
C ASP A 176 -14.69 11.20 4.50
N LEU A 177 -13.41 10.89 4.73
CA LEU A 177 -12.99 9.80 5.60
C LEU A 177 -12.64 10.25 7.02
N ALA A 178 -12.77 11.53 7.36
CA ALA A 178 -12.46 12.03 8.70
C ALA A 178 -13.23 11.23 9.78
N GLY A 179 -12.50 10.68 10.75
CA GLY A 179 -13.07 9.85 11.82
C GLY A 179 -13.45 8.42 11.42
N LYS A 180 -13.23 8.01 10.18
CA LYS A 180 -13.46 6.63 9.72
C LYS A 180 -12.19 5.80 9.81
N SER A 181 -12.35 4.49 9.82
CA SER A 181 -11.25 3.54 9.70
C SER A 181 -11.43 2.70 8.46
N ILE A 182 -10.36 2.50 7.69
CA ILE A 182 -10.35 1.66 6.50
C ILE A 182 -9.39 0.50 6.65
N VAL A 183 -9.60 -0.53 5.84
CA VAL A 183 -8.74 -1.71 5.71
C VAL A 183 -8.56 -2.01 4.23
N VAL A 184 -7.36 -2.41 3.82
CA VAL A 184 -7.09 -2.83 2.45
C VAL A 184 -7.29 -4.34 2.36
N PHE A 185 -8.05 -4.78 1.36
CA PHE A 185 -8.20 -6.19 0.98
C PHE A 185 -7.46 -6.44 -0.31
N GLU A 186 -6.79 -7.60 -0.40
CA GLU A 186 -5.98 -7.99 -1.54
C GLU A 186 -6.37 -9.38 -2.05
N LYS A 187 -6.40 -9.54 -3.38
CA LYS A 187 -6.50 -10.82 -4.07
C LYS A 187 -5.40 -10.91 -5.10
N LEU A 188 -4.62 -11.99 -5.07
CA LEU A 188 -3.56 -12.26 -6.03
C LEU A 188 -4.04 -13.32 -7.01
N PHE A 189 -3.85 -13.04 -8.29
CA PHE A 189 -4.21 -13.91 -9.39
C PHE A 189 -2.96 -14.32 -10.15
N LEU A 190 -2.82 -15.61 -10.41
CA LEU A 190 -1.98 -16.10 -11.50
C LEU A 190 -2.91 -16.30 -12.68
N ASN A 191 -2.72 -15.53 -13.74
CA ASN A 191 -3.65 -15.50 -14.85
C ASN A 191 -5.07 -15.11 -14.38
N ASP A 192 -6.07 -15.93 -14.64
CA ASP A 192 -7.47 -15.70 -14.25
C ASP A 192 -7.85 -16.48 -12.96
N PHE A 193 -6.91 -17.20 -12.36
CA PHE A 193 -7.13 -17.99 -11.15
C PHE A 193 -6.67 -17.22 -9.92
N GLU A 194 -7.58 -17.00 -8.97
CA GLU A 194 -7.23 -16.52 -7.63
C GLU A 194 -6.37 -17.58 -6.94
N VAL A 195 -5.13 -17.21 -6.61
CA VAL A 195 -4.14 -18.08 -5.97
C VAL A 195 -4.06 -17.89 -4.46
N THR A 196 -4.33 -16.67 -3.98
CA THR A 196 -4.35 -16.34 -2.54
C THR A 196 -5.02 -14.99 -2.32
N SER A 197 -5.48 -14.72 -1.10
CA SER A 197 -6.07 -13.45 -0.70
C SER A 197 -5.69 -13.07 0.73
N HIS A 198 -5.78 -11.78 1.03
CA HIS A 198 -5.72 -11.24 2.39
C HIS A 198 -6.93 -10.31 2.58
N GLU A 199 -7.98 -10.86 3.20
CA GLU A 199 -9.29 -10.21 3.35
C GLU A 199 -9.74 -10.23 4.82
N ASP A 200 -8.90 -9.69 5.71
CA ASP A 200 -9.17 -9.60 7.14
C ASP A 200 -9.51 -8.17 7.57
N ILE A 201 -10.79 -7.89 7.83
CA ILE A 201 -11.27 -6.59 8.32
C ILE A 201 -10.70 -6.19 9.69
N ASN A 202 -10.09 -7.13 10.41
CA ASN A 202 -9.42 -6.93 11.69
C ASN A 202 -7.90 -7.02 11.62
N GLY A 203 -7.32 -7.14 10.43
CA GLY A 203 -5.88 -7.19 10.21
C GLY A 203 -5.22 -5.91 10.71
N ILE A 204 -4.59 -5.95 11.91
CA ILE A 204 -4.00 -4.77 12.57
C ILE A 204 -2.98 -4.06 11.67
N GLY A 205 -2.25 -4.84 10.87
CA GLY A 205 -1.30 -4.33 9.88
C GLY A 205 -1.95 -3.53 8.74
N GLN A 206 -3.25 -3.70 8.47
CA GLN A 206 -3.96 -3.08 7.36
C GLN A 206 -4.89 -1.93 7.76
N ILE A 207 -5.06 -1.65 9.05
CA ILE A 207 -5.98 -0.62 9.52
C ILE A 207 -5.33 0.77 9.36
N ILE A 208 -6.05 1.69 8.70
CA ILE A 208 -5.78 3.13 8.71
C ILE A 208 -6.94 3.84 9.40
N GLU A 209 -6.68 4.60 10.46
CA GLU A 209 -7.67 5.36 11.21
C GLU A 209 -7.54 6.86 10.92
N PHE A 210 -8.46 7.40 10.12
CA PHE A 210 -8.41 8.81 9.78
C PHE A 210 -8.80 9.66 10.98
N ARG A 211 -7.94 10.60 11.30
CA ARG A 211 -8.20 11.52 12.40
C ARG A 211 -9.36 12.46 12.05
N ASN A 212 -10.24 12.66 13.01
CA ASN A 212 -11.35 13.63 12.92
C ASN A 212 -10.99 15.01 13.46
N ASP A 213 -9.72 15.26 13.76
CA ASP A 213 -9.30 16.42 14.50
C ASP A 213 -8.49 17.37 13.60
N THR A 214 -9.05 18.57 13.37
CA THR A 214 -8.38 19.59 12.57
C THR A 214 -7.27 20.22 13.42
N PRO A 215 -6.07 20.48 12.87
CA PRO A 215 -5.05 21.25 13.56
C PRO A 215 -5.60 22.63 13.96
N GLU A 216 -5.47 22.97 15.24
CA GLU A 216 -5.95 24.24 15.77
C GLU A 216 -4.84 24.95 16.55
N ILE A 217 -4.88 26.28 16.53
CA ILE A 217 -4.06 27.12 17.41
C ILE A 217 -4.91 28.11 18.19
N LYS A 218 -4.52 28.35 19.44
CA LYS A 218 -5.05 29.42 20.29
C LYS A 218 -3.89 30.26 20.78
N THR A 219 -4.04 31.57 20.75
CA THR A 219 -2.94 32.51 21.05
C THR A 219 -3.28 33.35 22.28
N SER A 220 -2.27 33.68 23.07
CA SER A 220 -2.38 34.63 24.18
C SER A 220 -1.10 35.45 24.27
N ALA A 221 -1.21 36.75 24.01
CA ALA A 221 -0.10 37.69 24.12
C ALA A 221 -0.02 38.37 25.49
N LYS A 222 1.21 38.63 25.94
CA LYS A 222 1.54 39.48 27.11
C LYS A 222 2.86 40.21 26.88
N GLU A 223 3.03 41.37 27.49
CA GLU A 223 4.32 42.04 27.54
C GLU A 223 5.24 41.33 28.56
N LYS A 224 6.48 41.04 28.14
CA LYS A 224 7.38 40.13 28.86
C LYS A 224 7.77 40.63 30.24
N SER A 225 7.96 41.94 30.40
CA SER A 225 8.55 42.52 31.62
C SER A 225 7.52 42.77 32.73
N THR A 226 6.28 43.09 32.36
CA THR A 226 5.17 43.46 33.24
C THR A 226 4.13 42.34 33.34
N GLY A 227 4.08 41.42 32.38
CA GLY A 227 3.02 40.41 32.26
C GLY A 227 1.67 40.98 31.82
N LEU A 228 1.59 42.28 31.50
CA LEU A 228 0.34 42.93 31.12
C LEU A 228 -0.13 42.47 29.74
N LYS A 229 -1.45 42.30 29.60
CA LYS A 229 -2.11 42.01 28.31
C LYS A 229 -2.71 43.25 27.64
N LYS A 230 -2.77 44.38 28.35
CA LYS A 230 -3.43 45.63 27.94
C LYS A 230 -2.66 46.81 28.49
N ASN A 231 -2.89 48.00 27.92
CA ASN A 231 -2.30 49.28 28.36
C ASN A 231 -0.76 49.22 28.42
N ILE A 232 -0.17 48.55 27.44
CA ILE A 232 1.29 48.39 27.35
C ILE A 232 1.86 49.72 26.89
N VAL A 233 2.68 50.33 27.74
CA VAL A 233 3.41 51.55 27.39
C VAL A 233 4.72 51.15 26.74
N GLY A 234 4.87 51.43 25.44
CA GLY A 234 6.09 51.15 24.71
C GLY A 234 7.30 51.87 25.30
N LYS A 235 8.29 51.11 25.77
CA LYS A 235 9.59 51.62 26.25
C LYS A 235 10.64 51.50 25.14
N ALA A 236 11.89 51.91 25.43
CA ALA A 236 13.03 51.83 24.50
C ALA A 236 13.24 50.43 23.87
N LYS A 237 12.85 49.37 24.58
CA LYS A 237 12.69 48.00 24.05
C LYS A 237 11.45 47.38 24.66
N THR A 238 10.54 46.91 23.82
CA THR A 238 9.34 46.19 24.24
C THR A 238 9.35 44.78 23.64
N VAL A 239 8.99 43.78 24.44
CA VAL A 239 8.90 42.39 24.00
C VAL A 239 7.50 41.87 24.30
N ILE A 240 6.76 41.51 23.26
CA ILE A 240 5.47 40.85 23.38
C ILE A 240 5.71 39.35 23.18
N VAL A 241 5.43 38.56 24.21
CA VAL A 241 5.44 37.11 24.12
C VAL A 241 4.04 36.65 23.79
N ASN A 242 3.89 35.99 22.64
CA ASN A 242 2.67 35.30 22.27
C ASN A 242 2.84 33.82 22.58
N THR A 243 2.09 33.31 23.56
CA THR A 243 2.01 31.88 23.84
C THR A 243 0.95 31.28 22.93
N ILE A 244 1.36 30.35 22.07
CA ILE A 244 0.52 29.63 21.12
C ILE A 244 0.30 28.21 21.64
N SER A 245 -0.92 27.92 22.07
CA SER A 245 -1.37 26.55 22.29
C SER A 245 -1.72 25.92 20.94
N TYR A 246 -1.10 24.80 20.61
CA TYR A 246 -1.43 24.01 19.43
C TYR A 246 -2.13 22.71 19.85
N ILE A 247 -3.04 22.25 18.99
CA ILE A 247 -3.80 21.02 19.17
C ILE A 247 -3.72 20.23 17.86
N ASN A 248 -3.61 18.91 17.95
CA ASN A 248 -3.69 17.95 16.86
C ASN A 248 -2.56 18.05 15.81
N LEU A 249 -1.37 18.47 16.21
CA LEU A 249 -0.21 18.40 15.32
C LEU A 249 0.34 16.97 15.20
N ILE A 250 0.93 16.67 14.05
CA ILE A 250 1.65 15.41 13.80
C ILE A 250 3.02 15.48 14.50
N VAL A 251 3.24 14.60 15.47
CA VAL A 251 4.52 14.46 16.20
C VAL A 251 5.65 14.15 15.23
N GLY A 252 6.82 14.75 15.43
CA GLY A 252 8.00 14.51 14.59
C GLY A 252 8.02 15.27 13.26
N LYS A 253 6.90 15.87 12.84
CA LYS A 253 6.84 16.73 11.65
C LYS A 253 7.25 18.17 11.97
N GLN A 254 8.07 18.80 11.13
CA GLN A 254 8.44 20.21 11.30
C GLN A 254 7.28 21.13 10.91
N TYR A 255 7.02 22.16 11.73
CA TYR A 255 6.07 23.24 11.49
C TYR A 255 6.76 24.59 11.61
N THR A 256 6.22 25.58 10.91
CA THR A 256 6.60 26.99 11.01
C THR A 256 5.40 27.77 11.52
N ILE A 257 5.56 28.49 12.64
CA ILE A 257 4.59 29.47 13.10
C ILE A 257 5.09 30.87 12.72
N SER A 258 4.26 31.62 12.03
CA SER A 258 4.55 32.98 11.56
C SER A 258 3.45 33.92 12.06
N GLY A 259 3.83 35.12 12.49
CA GLY A 259 2.89 36.10 13.03
C GLY A 259 3.29 37.53 12.73
N ILE A 260 2.29 38.41 12.74
CA ILE A 260 2.41 39.86 12.59
C ILE A 260 1.69 40.49 13.79
N LEU A 261 2.31 41.49 14.41
CA LEU A 261 1.65 42.27 15.46
C LEU A 261 0.70 43.28 14.79
N MET A 262 -0.58 43.24 15.15
CA MET A 262 -1.64 44.07 14.54
C MET A 262 -2.05 45.21 15.48
N ASP A 263 -2.38 46.37 14.90
CA ASP A 263 -3.13 47.43 15.58
C ASP A 263 -4.62 47.06 15.59
N LYS A 264 -5.16 46.84 16.79
CA LYS A 264 -6.55 46.43 16.98
C LYS A 264 -7.57 47.45 16.48
N SER A 265 -7.25 48.74 16.51
CA SER A 265 -8.18 49.81 16.15
C SER A 265 -8.33 49.96 14.64
N THR A 266 -7.25 49.73 13.90
CA THR A 266 -7.21 49.90 12.45
C THR A 266 -7.28 48.59 11.68
N ASP A 267 -7.11 47.45 12.36
CA ASP A 267 -6.99 46.10 11.78
C ASP A 267 -5.82 45.98 10.77
N ASN A 268 -4.84 46.89 10.87
CA ASN A 268 -3.64 46.90 10.06
C ASN A 268 -2.42 46.43 10.86
N PRO A 269 -1.32 46.00 10.19
CA PRO A 269 -0.06 45.73 10.86
C PRO A 269 0.42 46.92 11.68
N LEU A 270 0.86 46.66 12.91
CA LEU A 270 1.48 47.69 13.74
C LEU A 270 2.85 48.05 13.15
N LEU A 271 3.04 49.34 12.87
CA LEU A 271 4.29 49.86 12.30
C LEU A 271 5.13 50.54 13.37
N VAL A 272 6.43 50.21 13.39
CA VAL A 272 7.44 50.94 14.18
C VAL A 272 8.54 51.38 13.22
N ASN A 273 8.78 52.69 13.16
CA ASN A 273 9.70 53.30 12.19
C ASN A 273 9.40 52.91 10.73
N GLY A 274 8.12 52.79 10.39
CA GLY A 274 7.66 52.42 9.04
C GLY A 274 7.75 50.93 8.69
N ASN A 275 8.16 50.06 9.63
CA ASN A 275 8.28 48.62 9.39
C ASN A 275 7.27 47.81 10.23
N GLU A 276 6.75 46.73 9.64
CA GLU A 276 5.88 45.77 10.32
C GLU A 276 6.67 44.95 11.35
N ILE A 277 6.05 44.64 12.48
CA ILE A 277 6.65 43.78 13.51
C ILE A 277 6.22 42.33 13.24
N LYS A 278 7.14 41.55 12.68
CA LYS A 278 6.94 40.12 12.38
C LYS A 278 7.79 39.24 13.26
N ALA A 279 7.33 38.01 13.47
CA ALA A 279 8.12 36.97 14.10
C ALA A 279 7.79 35.62 13.46
N GLU A 280 8.80 34.78 13.32
CA GLU A 280 8.66 33.42 12.82
C GLU A 280 9.47 32.46 13.69
N ARG A 281 8.98 31.24 13.85
CA ARG A 281 9.69 30.17 14.54
C ARG A 281 9.36 28.82 13.93
N THR A 282 10.38 27.99 13.73
CA THR A 282 10.21 26.57 13.37
C THR A 282 10.28 25.69 14.62
N PHE A 283 9.52 24.59 14.62
CA PHE A 283 9.55 23.61 15.71
C PHE A 283 9.09 22.22 15.25
N ILE A 284 9.45 21.20 16.02
CA ILE A 284 8.99 19.82 15.84
C ILE A 284 8.25 19.43 17.14
N PRO A 285 6.92 19.19 17.11
CA PRO A 285 6.17 18.84 18.29
C PRO A 285 6.55 17.42 18.73
N THR A 286 6.74 17.25 20.04
CA THR A 286 6.96 15.94 20.69
C THR A 286 5.66 15.32 21.21
N THR A 287 4.60 16.13 21.32
CA THR A 287 3.24 15.74 21.66
C THR A 287 2.26 16.36 20.66
N PRO A 288 1.08 15.75 20.39
CA PRO A 288 0.10 16.32 19.47
C PRO A 288 -0.43 17.70 19.92
N ASN A 289 -0.47 17.92 21.24
CA ASN A 289 -0.99 19.11 21.88
C ASN A 289 0.08 19.71 22.79
N GLY A 290 0.23 21.03 22.78
CA GLY A 290 1.25 21.69 23.59
C GLY A 290 1.25 23.19 23.40
N THR A 291 2.33 23.84 23.85
CA THR A 291 2.49 25.29 23.75
C THR A 291 3.86 25.66 23.21
N ILE A 292 3.93 26.73 22.44
CA ILE A 292 5.16 27.37 22.01
C ILE A 292 5.06 28.88 22.16
N ASP A 293 6.17 29.54 22.50
CA ASP A 293 6.22 31.00 22.56
C ASP A 293 6.82 31.58 21.26
N LEU A 294 6.21 32.65 20.76
CA LEU A 294 6.69 33.50 19.68
C LEU A 294 6.89 34.92 20.22
N GLU A 295 8.10 35.46 20.11
CA GLU A 295 8.45 36.78 20.64
C GLU A 295 8.47 37.84 19.53
N PHE A 296 7.69 38.91 19.71
CA PHE A 296 7.75 40.12 18.90
C PHE A 296 8.58 41.16 19.64
N ILE A 297 9.66 41.62 19.02
CA ILE A 297 10.59 42.59 19.61
C ILE A 297 10.54 43.86 18.78
N PHE A 298 10.32 45.00 19.43
CA PHE A 298 10.41 46.30 18.78
C PHE A 298 11.03 47.35 19.70
N HIS A 299 11.63 48.35 19.06
CA HIS A 299 12.32 49.46 19.70
C HIS A 299 11.64 50.77 19.31
N GLY A 300 11.06 51.47 20.29
CA GLY A 300 10.35 52.72 20.06
C GLY A 300 9.04 52.81 20.82
N SER A 301 8.55 54.03 20.96
CA SER A 301 7.22 54.29 21.50
C SER A 301 6.18 54.02 20.41
N ILE A 302 5.12 53.31 20.80
CA ILE A 302 3.94 53.11 19.97
C ILE A 302 3.07 54.35 20.18
N SER A 303 2.81 55.12 19.13
CA SER A 303 1.95 56.31 19.17
C SER A 303 0.49 55.94 18.98
#